data_AF-G2G446-F1
#
_entry.id   AF-G2G446-F1
#
_cell.length_a   1.000
_cell.length_b   1.000
_cell.length_c   1.000
_cell.angle_alpha   90.00
_cell.angle_beta   90.00
_cell.angle_gamma   90.00
#
_symmetry.space_group_name_H-M   'P 1'
#
loop_
_entity.id
_entity.type
_entity.pdbx_description
1 polymer ?
#
loop_
_entity_poly.entity_id
_entity_poly.type
_entity_poly.pdbx_seq_one_letter_code
_entity_poly.pdbx_strand_id
1 'polypeptide(L)'
;MPTSIDTAVHFHPQGTPGALCNIHNRQLLAVNTCQVARLQGYDDTISTEEIDECFRVVKGERYRYRPQPATYEAVRSGLKAPLTAADRADDIKDRVFTAVDQGHPVLVSDEDGNEFYLIAIPATP
;
A
#
# COMPACT_ATOMS: atom_id res chain seq x y z
N MET A 1 -22.92 -4.34 9.15
CA MET A 1 -21.83 -4.29 10.14
C MET A 1 -20.56 -3.90 9.40
N PRO A 2 -19.80 -2.88 9.83
CA PRO A 2 -18.62 -2.47 9.11
C PRO A 2 -17.60 -3.60 9.18
N THR A 3 -17.27 -4.14 8.01
CA THR A 3 -16.41 -5.31 7.81
C THR A 3 -14.97 -5.01 8.20
N SER A 4 -14.55 -5.66 9.29
CA SER A 4 -13.19 -5.93 9.74
C SER A 4 -12.18 -4.77 9.60
N ILE A 5 -12.12 -3.94 10.63
CA ILE A 5 -10.91 -3.18 11.00
C ILE A 5 -9.88 -4.12 11.66
N ASP A 6 -10.21 -5.42 11.81
CA ASP A 6 -9.53 -6.36 12.70
C ASP A 6 -8.04 -6.59 12.41
N THR A 7 -7.54 -6.36 11.20
CA THR A 7 -6.12 -6.61 10.90
C THR A 7 -5.18 -5.53 11.41
N ALA A 8 -5.46 -4.24 11.22
CA ALA A 8 -4.53 -3.17 11.62
C ALA A 8 -4.61 -2.80 13.10
N VAL A 9 -5.76 -2.98 13.77
CA VAL A 9 -5.95 -2.54 15.18
C VAL A 9 -4.97 -3.26 16.11
N HIS A 10 -4.57 -4.49 15.79
CA HIS A 10 -3.59 -5.25 16.58
C HIS A 10 -2.14 -4.78 16.41
N PHE A 11 -1.84 -4.00 15.36
CA PHE A 11 -0.51 -3.40 15.14
C PHE A 11 -0.39 -2.00 15.77
N HIS A 12 -1.48 -1.47 16.32
CA HIS A 12 -1.53 -0.13 16.87
C HIS A 12 -1.76 -0.16 18.39
N PRO A 13 -1.26 0.83 19.15
CA PRO A 13 -1.57 0.96 20.57
C PRO A 13 -3.07 1.03 20.83
N GLN A 14 -3.49 0.54 21.99
CA GLN A 14 -4.88 0.66 22.44
C GLN A 14 -5.30 2.15 22.46
N GLY A 15 -6.47 2.46 21.90
CA GLY A 15 -7.00 3.83 21.81
C GLY A 15 -6.60 4.59 20.55
N THR A 16 -5.85 3.97 19.63
CA THR A 16 -5.55 4.58 18.32
C THR A 16 -6.83 4.93 17.57
N PRO A 17 -6.98 6.18 17.07
CA PRO A 17 -8.15 6.60 16.33
C PRO A 17 -8.45 5.68 15.13
N GLY A 18 -9.73 5.31 14.97
CA GLY A 18 -10.15 4.40 13.89
C GLY A 18 -9.81 4.91 12.48
N ALA A 19 -9.71 6.23 12.29
CA ALA A 19 -9.25 6.83 11.04
C ALA A 19 -7.82 6.39 10.67
N LEU A 20 -6.91 6.35 11.63
CA LEU A 20 -5.51 5.92 11.42
C LEU A 20 -5.43 4.41 11.13
N CYS A 21 -6.22 3.61 11.84
CA CYS A 21 -6.36 2.18 11.55
C CYS A 21 -6.90 1.93 10.13
N ASN A 22 -7.81 2.77 9.65
CA ASN A 22 -8.35 2.68 8.29
C ASN A 22 -7.30 3.05 7.22
N ILE A 23 -6.46 4.06 7.45
CA ILE A 23 -5.35 4.41 6.55
C ILE A 23 -4.37 3.23 6.45
N HIS A 24 -3.97 2.65 7.58
CA HIS A 24 -3.08 1.48 7.59
C HIS A 24 -3.73 0.28 6.87
N ASN A 25 -5.00 -0.05 7.15
CA ASN A 25 -5.70 -1.11 6.44
C ASN A 25 -5.75 -0.88 4.91
N ARG A 26 -5.88 0.38 4.47
CA ARG A 26 -5.82 0.74 3.05
C ARG A 26 -4.43 0.49 2.46
N GLN A 27 -3.37 0.86 3.16
CA GLN A 27 -1.99 0.60 2.73
C GLN A 27 -1.70 -0.89 2.61
N LEU A 28 -2.10 -1.70 3.60
CA LEU A 28 -1.93 -3.16 3.55
C LEU A 28 -2.67 -3.79 2.37
N LEU A 29 -3.88 -3.29 2.10
CA LEU A 29 -4.65 -3.74 0.95
C LEU A 29 -3.95 -3.40 -0.35
N ALA A 30 -3.43 -2.17 -0.50
CA ALA A 30 -2.64 -1.78 -1.65
C ALA A 30 -1.40 -2.68 -1.83
N VAL A 31 -0.64 -2.93 -0.76
CA VAL A 31 0.53 -3.82 -0.77
C VAL A 31 0.18 -5.23 -1.26
N ASN A 32 -0.87 -5.83 -0.71
CA ASN A 32 -1.30 -7.17 -1.14
C ASN A 32 -1.73 -7.17 -2.63
N THR A 33 -2.40 -6.10 -3.07
CA THR A 33 -2.76 -5.94 -4.49
C THR A 33 -1.53 -5.77 -5.37
N CYS A 34 -0.52 -5.00 -4.94
CA CYS A 34 0.76 -4.88 -5.65
C CYS A 34 1.47 -6.23 -5.76
N GLN A 35 1.48 -7.05 -4.70
CA GLN A 35 2.07 -8.39 -4.75
C GLN A 35 1.41 -9.28 -5.82
N VAL A 36 0.08 -9.31 -5.86
CA VAL A 36 -0.66 -10.05 -6.90
C VAL A 36 -0.33 -9.49 -8.30
N ALA A 37 -0.33 -8.17 -8.46
CA ALA A 37 -0.05 -7.53 -9.73
C ALA A 37 1.37 -7.85 -10.24
N ARG A 38 2.38 -7.79 -9.36
CA ARG A 38 3.77 -8.13 -9.70
C ARG A 38 3.96 -9.59 -10.08
N LEU A 39 3.25 -10.52 -9.41
CA LEU A 39 3.24 -11.93 -9.80
C LEU A 39 2.64 -12.17 -11.19
N GLN A 40 1.80 -11.25 -11.66
CA GLN A 40 1.22 -11.27 -13.01
C GLN A 40 2.07 -10.47 -14.03
N GLY A 41 3.18 -9.88 -13.61
CA GLY A 41 4.10 -9.12 -14.47
C GLY A 41 3.72 -7.66 -14.69
N TYR A 42 2.82 -7.10 -13.88
CA TYR A 42 2.43 -5.69 -13.98
C TYR A 42 3.39 -4.76 -13.25
N ASP A 43 3.47 -3.52 -13.75
CA ASP A 43 4.21 -2.38 -13.18
C ASP A 43 3.27 -1.20 -12.86
N ASP A 44 3.79 0.01 -12.64
CA ASP A 44 3.02 1.19 -12.28
C ASP A 44 2.11 1.74 -13.40
N THR A 45 2.24 1.21 -14.62
CA THR A 45 1.38 1.54 -15.76
C THR A 45 0.07 0.75 -15.79
N ILE A 46 -0.13 -0.15 -14.81
CA ILE A 46 -1.34 -0.98 -14.67
C ILE A 46 -2.64 -0.15 -14.78
N SER A 47 -3.58 -0.66 -15.58
CA SER A 47 -4.90 -0.05 -15.76
C SER A 47 -5.77 -0.19 -14.52
N THR A 48 -6.83 0.62 -14.43
CA THR A 48 -7.77 0.54 -13.30
C THR A 48 -8.50 -0.81 -13.28
N GLU A 49 -8.81 -1.34 -14.45
CA GLU A 49 -9.47 -2.62 -14.65
C GLU A 49 -8.60 -3.80 -14.18
N GLU A 50 -7.30 -3.75 -14.45
CA GLU A 50 -6.33 -4.76 -13.98
C GLU A 50 -6.10 -4.66 -12.47
N ILE A 51 -6.08 -3.44 -11.91
CA ILE A 51 -6.07 -3.26 -10.45
C ILE A 51 -7.35 -3.89 -9.85
N ASP A 52 -8.51 -3.68 -10.45
CA ASP A 52 -9.78 -4.26 -9.99
C ASP A 52 -9.77 -5.80 -10.04
N GLU A 53 -9.08 -6.42 -11.01
CA GLU A 53 -8.84 -7.87 -11.07
C GLU A 53 -7.93 -8.33 -9.93
N CYS A 54 -6.77 -7.70 -9.76
CA CYS A 54 -5.83 -8.03 -8.68
C CYS A 54 -6.49 -7.89 -7.30
N PHE A 55 -7.34 -6.88 -7.13
CA PHE A 55 -8.10 -6.66 -5.91
C PHE A 55 -9.14 -7.77 -5.65
N ARG A 56 -9.83 -8.25 -6.69
CA ARG A 56 -10.75 -9.39 -6.59
C ARG A 56 -10.03 -10.66 -6.15
N VAL A 57 -8.81 -10.90 -6.62
CA VAL A 57 -7.96 -12.00 -6.13
C VAL A 57 -7.65 -11.85 -4.64
N VAL A 58 -7.22 -10.66 -4.20
CA VAL A 58 -6.86 -10.40 -2.78
C VAL A 58 -8.06 -10.56 -1.84
N LYS A 59 -9.23 -10.07 -2.22
CA LYS A 59 -10.42 -10.11 -1.35
C LYS A 59 -11.23 -11.40 -1.49
N GLY A 60 -11.12 -12.11 -2.61
CA GLY A 60 -11.94 -13.28 -2.91
C GLY A 60 -13.43 -12.99 -2.72
N GLU A 61 -14.14 -13.89 -2.03
CA GLU A 61 -15.57 -13.76 -1.72
C GLU A 61 -15.94 -12.55 -0.85
N ARG A 62 -14.95 -11.90 -0.22
CA ARG A 62 -15.16 -10.66 0.54
C ARG A 62 -15.18 -9.42 -0.33
N TYR A 63 -14.99 -9.55 -1.64
CA TYR A 63 -15.14 -8.46 -2.60
C TYR A 63 -16.61 -8.02 -2.68
N ARG A 64 -16.97 -7.03 -1.88
CA ARG A 64 -18.34 -6.48 -1.83
C ARG A 64 -18.44 -5.05 -2.35
N TYR A 65 -17.33 -4.32 -2.38
CA TYR A 65 -17.30 -2.89 -2.69
C TYR A 65 -16.09 -2.54 -3.53
N ARG A 66 -16.31 -1.62 -4.47
CA ARG A 66 -15.23 -1.03 -5.27
C ARG A 66 -14.30 -0.21 -4.34
N PRO A 67 -12.97 -0.31 -4.51
CA PRO A 67 -12.02 0.53 -3.78
C PRO A 67 -12.27 2.02 -4.00
N GLN A 68 -11.81 2.85 -3.05
CA GLN A 68 -11.80 4.31 -3.22
C GLN A 68 -10.69 4.72 -4.21
N PRO A 69 -10.80 5.88 -4.88
CA PRO A 69 -9.76 6.39 -5.80
C PRO A 69 -8.34 6.35 -5.20
N ALA A 70 -8.19 6.78 -3.94
CA ALA A 70 -6.92 6.75 -3.22
C ALA A 70 -6.28 5.35 -3.10
N THR A 71 -7.07 4.27 -3.13
CA THR A 71 -6.53 2.91 -3.13
C THR A 71 -5.83 2.59 -4.46
N TYR A 72 -6.37 3.06 -5.59
CA TYR A 72 -5.75 2.84 -6.90
C TYR A 72 -4.43 3.63 -7.01
N GLU A 73 -4.40 4.86 -6.49
CA GLU A 73 -3.19 5.68 -6.41
C GLU A 73 -2.12 5.00 -5.53
N ALA A 74 -2.52 4.46 -4.38
CA ALA A 74 -1.64 3.69 -3.51
C ALA A 74 -1.05 2.46 -4.21
N VAL A 75 -1.86 1.71 -4.98
CA VAL A 75 -1.38 0.54 -5.74
C VAL A 75 -0.34 0.95 -6.78
N ARG A 76 -0.62 1.99 -7.58
CA ARG A 76 0.34 2.48 -8.58
C ARG A 76 1.63 2.98 -7.94
N SER A 77 1.55 3.68 -6.81
CA SER A 77 2.72 4.11 -6.05
C SER A 77 3.58 2.93 -5.57
N GLY A 78 2.94 1.85 -5.11
CA GLY A 78 3.62 0.64 -4.66
C GLY A 78 4.23 -0.19 -5.80
N LEU A 79 3.74 -0.03 -7.03
CA LEU A 79 4.24 -0.73 -8.22
C LEU A 79 5.39 -0.02 -8.94
N LYS A 80 5.69 1.24 -8.57
CA LYS A 80 6.90 1.92 -9.05
C LYS A 80 8.14 1.12 -8.68
N ALA A 81 9.18 1.27 -9.49
CA ALA A 81 10.49 0.66 -9.26
C ALA A 81 10.94 0.83 -7.79
N PRO A 82 11.58 -0.19 -7.19
CA PRO A 82 12.01 -0.12 -5.81
C PRO A 82 13.00 1.03 -5.60
N LEU A 83 12.86 1.77 -4.49
CA LEU A 83 13.92 2.65 -4.03
C LEU A 83 15.12 1.84 -3.54
N THR A 84 16.31 2.34 -3.79
CA THR A 84 17.59 1.78 -3.35
C THR A 84 18.43 2.85 -2.66
N ALA A 85 19.51 2.44 -1.99
CA ALA A 85 20.46 3.37 -1.41
C ALA A 85 21.20 4.25 -2.45
N ALA A 86 21.12 3.89 -3.74
CA ALA A 86 21.72 4.66 -4.84
C ALA A 86 20.83 5.80 -5.33
N ASP A 87 19.55 5.83 -4.94
CA ASP A 87 18.64 6.90 -5.34
C ASP A 87 19.02 8.24 -4.68
N ARG A 88 18.68 9.34 -5.34
CA ARG A 88 19.00 10.67 -4.81
C ARG A 88 18.19 10.93 -3.55
N ALA A 89 18.77 11.69 -2.62
CA ALA A 89 18.09 12.09 -1.40
C ALA A 89 16.74 12.78 -1.64
N ASP A 90 16.62 13.58 -2.71
CA ASP A 90 15.36 14.23 -3.09
C ASP A 90 14.29 13.20 -3.50
N ASP A 91 14.67 12.18 -4.27
CA ASP A 91 13.76 11.11 -4.72
C ASP A 91 13.26 10.26 -3.55
N ILE A 92 14.17 9.94 -2.62
CA ILE A 92 13.85 9.25 -1.37
C ILE A 92 12.90 10.11 -0.55
N LYS A 93 13.18 11.41 -0.41
CA LYS A 93 12.32 12.31 0.37
C LYS A 93 10.92 12.39 -0.20
N ASP A 94 10.79 12.57 -1.51
CA ASP A 94 9.49 12.71 -2.17
C ASP A 94 8.69 11.41 -2.10
N ARG A 95 9.33 10.26 -2.30
CA ARG A 95 8.62 8.98 -2.23
C ARG A 95 8.33 8.54 -0.79
N VAL A 96 9.26 8.72 0.14
CA VAL A 96 9.11 8.21 1.52
C VAL A 96 8.35 9.16 2.43
N PHE A 97 8.48 10.48 2.30
CA PHE A 97 7.75 11.39 3.20
C PHE A 97 6.45 11.90 2.57
N THR A 98 6.46 12.27 1.29
CA THR A 98 5.24 12.81 0.66
C THR A 98 4.21 11.72 0.34
N ALA A 99 4.63 10.58 -0.24
CA ALA A 99 3.69 9.54 -0.64
C ALA A 99 3.14 8.76 0.58
N VAL A 100 3.98 8.54 1.58
CA VAL A 100 3.62 7.79 2.80
C VAL A 100 2.59 8.56 3.63
N ASP A 101 2.70 9.90 3.73
CA ASP A 101 1.69 10.77 4.37
C ASP A 101 0.33 10.68 3.66
N GLN A 102 0.32 10.44 2.35
CA GLN A 102 -0.91 10.22 1.58
C GLN A 102 -1.48 8.79 1.77
N GLY A 103 -0.79 7.95 2.51
CA GLY A 103 -1.17 6.55 2.71
C GLY A 103 -0.80 5.68 1.50
N HIS A 104 0.27 6.01 0.78
CA HIS A 104 0.77 5.22 -0.35
C HIS A 104 1.97 4.37 0.09
N PRO A 105 1.97 3.05 -0.16
CA PRO A 105 3.14 2.22 0.10
C PRO A 105 4.29 2.56 -0.86
N VAL A 106 5.51 2.31 -0.40
CA VAL A 106 6.73 2.51 -1.17
C VAL A 106 7.51 1.20 -1.21
N LEU A 107 7.77 0.69 -2.41
CA LEU A 107 8.66 -0.46 -2.59
C LEU A 107 10.12 0.00 -2.44
N VAL A 108 10.89 -0.75 -1.67
CA VAL A 108 12.34 -0.53 -1.46
C VAL A 108 13.09 -1.85 -1.61
N SER A 109 14.36 -1.78 -2.02
CA SER A 109 15.28 -2.92 -2.06
C SER A 109 16.49 -2.66 -1.20
N ASP A 110 16.95 -3.70 -0.49
CA ASP A 110 18.26 -3.68 0.17
C ASP A 110 19.41 -4.02 -0.79
N GLU A 111 20.63 -3.99 -0.29
CA GLU A 111 21.85 -4.27 -1.07
C GLU A 111 21.95 -5.75 -1.53
N ASP A 112 21.26 -6.65 -0.84
CA ASP A 112 21.19 -8.08 -1.15
C ASP A 112 20.08 -8.41 -2.18
N GLY A 113 19.31 -7.41 -2.60
CA GLY A 113 18.20 -7.55 -3.54
C GLY A 113 16.90 -8.03 -2.91
N ASN A 114 16.78 -8.05 -1.58
CA ASN A 114 15.51 -8.31 -0.92
C ASN A 114 14.63 -7.06 -1.00
N GLU A 115 13.35 -7.28 -1.25
CA GLU A 115 12.39 -6.19 -1.41
C GLU A 115 11.40 -6.11 -0.25
N PHE A 116 11.09 -4.87 0.14
CA PHE A 116 10.19 -4.56 1.23
C PHE A 116 9.21 -3.46 0.83
N TYR A 117 8.03 -3.47 1.44
CA TYR A 117 7.13 -2.32 1.36
C TYR A 117 7.24 -1.50 2.64
N LEU A 118 7.55 -0.22 2.49
CA LEU A 118 7.43 0.77 3.55
C LEU A 118 6.00 1.32 3.56
N ILE A 119 5.39 1.33 4.75
CA ILE A 119 4.07 1.90 5.00
C ILE A 119 4.13 2.81 6.22
N ALA A 120 3.30 3.86 6.22
CA ALA A 120 3.22 4.79 7.34
C ALA A 120 2.46 4.13 8.49
N ILE A 121 3.03 4.23 9.70
CA ILE A 121 2.27 4.08 10.93
C ILE A 121 2.27 5.47 11.59
N PRO A 122 1.21 6.28 11.39
CA PRO A 122 1.17 7.62 11.95
C PRO A 122 1.19 7.55 13.48
N ALA A 123 2.19 8.20 14.08
CA ALA A 123 2.35 8.28 15.53
C ALA A 123 1.40 9.32 16.17
N THR A 124 0.88 10.25 15.38
CA THR A 124 -0.07 11.29 15.77
C THR A 124 -1.14 11.46 14.68
N PRO A 125 -2.38 11.86 15.03
CA PRO A 125 -3.43 12.15 14.06
C PRO A 125 -3.10 13.28 13.09
#